data_AF-A0A4S2N2K8-F1
#
_entry.id   AF-A0A4S2N2K8-F1
#
_cell.length_a   1.000
_cell.length_b   1.000
_cell.length_c   1.000
_cell.angle_alpha   90.00
_cell.angle_beta   90.00
_cell.angle_gamma   90.00
#
_symmetry.space_group_name_H-M   'P 1'
#
loop_
_entity.id
_entity.type
_entity.pdbx_description
1 polymer ?
#
loop_
_entity_poly.entity_id
_entity_poly.type
_entity_poly.pdbx_seq_one_letter_code
_entity_poly.pdbx_strand_id
1 'polypeptide(L)'
;MLRPSSLRLLISPSPARNLPRRFPPLPLSSPSRTSILTPRHAPKIPFPRNQIAIFSTTSRHFMDPNLIQPDLRKEREERRQAKLEPHPEKVSTTSSLRPLADMGPGEASAQDGDIDMMKGLRTDLKTVKETFALRDVPREVYYFGGAGLVPYVTTSVATMFMAWDIQHAKHTGYAVLFSRETAESIIQFGEPLQVALGAVILSFLGAIHWGLEFANYGGTHPYRRYTIGILAPVLAWPTIMLPFDYALLVQFVGFTGMYFADVQATTWGWAPRWYMTYRFVLTFVVGACIITTLVGRGKV
;
A
#
# COMPACT_ATOMS: atom_id res chain seq x y z
N MET A 1 72.01 55.83 -21.64
CA MET A 1 71.87 55.45 -23.06
C MET A 1 71.94 53.92 -23.17
N LEU A 2 71.01 53.34 -23.95
CA LEU A 2 71.05 52.02 -24.63
C LEU A 2 70.69 50.71 -23.88
N ARG A 3 69.39 50.38 -24.02
CA ARG A 3 68.70 49.15 -24.50
C ARG A 3 68.77 47.78 -23.74
N PRO A 4 67.65 47.02 -23.71
CA PRO A 4 67.45 45.78 -22.95
C PRO A 4 67.51 44.50 -23.80
N SER A 5 67.70 43.33 -23.18
CA SER A 5 67.63 42.02 -23.84
C SER A 5 67.01 40.94 -22.95
N SER A 6 65.96 40.33 -23.47
CA SER A 6 65.06 39.31 -22.91
C SER A 6 65.68 37.91 -22.77
N LEU A 7 65.42 37.26 -21.62
CA LEU A 7 65.73 35.86 -21.31
C LEU A 7 64.59 34.93 -21.78
N ARG A 8 64.90 34.01 -22.70
CA ARG A 8 64.02 32.91 -23.13
C ARG A 8 64.37 31.62 -22.37
N LEU A 9 63.33 30.96 -21.88
CA LEU A 9 63.30 29.59 -21.35
C LEU A 9 63.76 28.57 -22.41
N LEU A 10 64.69 27.68 -22.04
CA LEU A 10 65.12 26.52 -22.80
C LEU A 10 65.25 25.32 -21.86
N ILE A 11 64.35 24.35 -22.02
CA ILE A 11 64.35 23.05 -21.34
C ILE A 11 65.27 22.11 -22.13
N SER A 12 66.18 21.45 -21.42
CA SER A 12 67.16 20.47 -21.92
C SER A 12 66.65 19.01 -21.83
N PRO A 13 67.07 18.07 -22.71
CA PRO A 13 66.53 16.70 -22.79
C PRO A 13 67.49 15.57 -22.30
N SER A 14 66.97 14.32 -22.32
CA SER A 14 67.60 12.94 -22.31
C SER A 14 67.45 12.05 -21.05
N PRO A 15 67.55 10.69 -21.13
CA PRO A 15 67.28 9.77 -22.25
C PRO A 15 66.54 8.43 -21.90
N ALA A 16 66.00 7.81 -22.96
CA ALA A 16 65.71 6.40 -23.31
C ALA A 16 65.64 5.25 -22.26
N ARG A 17 64.54 4.48 -22.32
CA ARG A 17 64.51 3.01 -22.13
C ARG A 17 63.67 2.34 -23.24
N ASN A 18 64.36 1.63 -24.12
CA ASN A 18 63.92 0.66 -25.15
C ASN A 18 63.05 -0.47 -24.53
N LEU A 19 62.10 -1.21 -25.15
CA LEU A 19 61.59 -1.54 -26.51
C LEU A 19 60.29 -2.41 -26.27
N PRO A 20 59.70 -3.17 -27.22
CA PRO A 20 58.73 -2.80 -28.26
C PRO A 20 57.40 -3.61 -28.21
N ARG A 21 56.35 -3.22 -28.94
CA ARG A 21 55.56 -4.13 -29.83
C ARG A 21 54.49 -3.39 -30.64
N ARG A 22 54.73 -3.43 -31.95
CA ARG A 22 53.89 -3.02 -33.08
C ARG A 22 52.49 -3.68 -33.03
N PHE A 23 51.46 -2.89 -33.27
CA PHE A 23 50.18 -3.35 -33.80
C PHE A 23 50.26 -3.42 -35.34
N PRO A 24 49.78 -4.49 -36.01
CA PRO A 24 49.67 -4.52 -37.47
C PRO A 24 48.44 -3.73 -37.97
N PRO A 25 48.45 -3.20 -39.21
CA PRO A 25 47.40 -2.34 -39.74
C PRO A 25 46.20 -3.12 -40.31
N LEU A 26 45.02 -2.50 -40.25
CA LEU A 26 43.77 -2.93 -40.88
C LEU A 26 43.82 -2.70 -42.40
N PRO A 27 43.39 -3.66 -43.26
CA PRO A 27 43.15 -3.37 -44.67
C PRO A 27 41.70 -2.94 -44.91
N LEU A 28 41.53 -1.77 -45.54
CA LEU A 28 40.31 -1.35 -46.23
C LEU A 28 40.11 -2.21 -47.49
N SER A 29 38.94 -2.83 -47.65
CA SER A 29 38.37 -3.11 -48.98
C SER A 29 36.85 -3.35 -48.91
N SER A 30 36.15 -2.81 -49.90
CA SER A 30 34.76 -3.00 -50.32
C SER A 30 34.80 -3.01 -51.87
N PRO A 31 33.85 -3.56 -52.65
CA PRO A 31 32.53 -4.15 -52.32
C PRO A 31 32.28 -5.54 -52.95
N SER A 32 31.05 -6.04 -52.76
CA SER A 32 30.32 -6.99 -53.61
C SER A 32 30.47 -8.49 -53.35
N ARG A 33 29.60 -9.04 -52.49
CA ARG A 33 28.95 -10.34 -52.77
C ARG A 33 27.59 -10.46 -52.10
N THR A 34 26.56 -10.48 -52.93
CA THR A 34 25.17 -10.80 -52.60
C THR A 34 25.12 -12.22 -52.04
N SER A 35 24.75 -12.34 -50.76
CA SER A 35 24.43 -13.61 -50.11
C SER A 35 23.11 -13.40 -49.38
N ILE A 36 22.03 -13.86 -50.01
CA ILE A 36 20.70 -13.96 -49.45
C ILE A 36 20.80 -14.84 -48.19
N LEU A 37 20.69 -14.22 -47.02
CA LEU A 37 20.54 -14.91 -45.74
C LEU A 37 19.11 -14.75 -45.28
N THR A 38 18.39 -15.85 -45.45
CA THR A 38 17.08 -16.20 -44.90
C THR A 38 16.87 -15.68 -43.47
N PRO A 39 15.66 -15.17 -43.13
CA PRO A 39 15.35 -14.76 -41.77
C PRO A 39 15.36 -15.99 -40.84
N ARG A 40 16.27 -15.98 -39.88
CA ARG A 40 16.40 -16.99 -38.82
C ARG A 40 15.11 -16.95 -37.99
N HIS A 41 14.25 -17.96 -38.18
CA HIS A 41 13.08 -18.18 -37.34
C HIS A 41 13.52 -18.30 -35.88
N ALA A 42 13.09 -17.36 -35.04
CA ALA A 42 13.15 -17.53 -33.61
C ALA A 42 12.25 -18.73 -33.23
N PRO A 43 12.70 -19.66 -32.37
CA PRO A 43 11.85 -20.75 -31.91
C PRO A 43 10.70 -20.16 -31.09
N LYS A 44 9.48 -20.24 -31.64
CA LYS A 44 8.25 -19.94 -30.90
C LYS A 44 8.12 -20.99 -29.80
N ILE A 45 8.48 -20.63 -28.58
CA ILE A 45 8.12 -21.41 -27.39
C ILE A 45 6.58 -21.44 -27.36
N PRO A 46 5.93 -22.61 -27.44
CA PRO A 46 4.49 -22.69 -27.33
C PRO A 46 4.13 -22.48 -25.86
N PHE A 47 3.85 -21.24 -25.48
CA PHE A 47 3.11 -21.00 -24.25
C PHE A 47 1.77 -21.71 -24.40
N PRO A 48 1.38 -22.60 -23.47
CA PRO A 48 0.04 -23.16 -23.50
C PRO A 48 -0.92 -21.99 -23.36
N ARG A 49 -1.63 -21.69 -24.45
CA ARG A 49 -2.77 -20.78 -24.49
C ARG A 49 -3.84 -21.45 -23.64
N ASN A 50 -3.77 -21.28 -22.33
CA ASN A 50 -4.86 -21.63 -21.44
C ASN A 50 -6.07 -20.87 -21.98
N GLN A 51 -7.00 -21.63 -22.55
CA GLN A 51 -8.33 -21.15 -22.83
C GLN A 51 -8.91 -20.80 -21.46
N ILE A 52 -8.80 -19.52 -21.09
CA ILE A 52 -9.66 -18.96 -20.08
C ILE A 52 -11.06 -19.18 -20.63
N ALA A 53 -11.78 -20.14 -20.04
CA ALA A 53 -13.20 -20.28 -20.27
C ALA A 53 -13.80 -18.90 -19.96
N ILE A 54 -14.17 -18.19 -21.02
CA ILE A 54 -14.98 -16.99 -20.90
C ILE A 54 -16.29 -17.52 -20.35
N PHE A 55 -16.46 -17.43 -19.04
CA PHE A 55 -17.81 -17.39 -18.48
C PHE A 55 -18.43 -16.16 -19.11
N SER A 56 -19.19 -16.36 -20.19
CA SER A 56 -20.10 -15.37 -20.72
C SER A 56 -20.94 -14.95 -19.52
N THR A 57 -20.68 -13.76 -19.01
CA THR A 57 -21.53 -13.14 -18.03
C THR A 57 -22.89 -13.10 -18.70
N THR A 58 -23.81 -13.95 -18.22
CA THR A 58 -25.22 -13.85 -18.53
C THR A 58 -25.54 -12.38 -18.39
N SER A 59 -25.90 -11.77 -19.53
CA SER A 59 -26.30 -10.38 -19.61
C SER A 59 -27.13 -10.08 -18.38
N ARG A 60 -26.64 -9.18 -17.53
CA ARG A 60 -27.49 -8.60 -16.49
C ARG A 60 -28.55 -7.84 -17.28
N HIS A 61 -29.64 -8.52 -17.61
CA HIS A 61 -30.89 -7.89 -17.93
C HIS A 61 -31.16 -6.99 -16.74
N PHE A 62 -30.91 -5.69 -16.94
CA PHE A 62 -31.51 -4.65 -16.16
C PHE A 62 -33.02 -4.94 -16.25
N MET A 63 -33.56 -5.54 -15.20
CA MET A 63 -34.96 -5.87 -15.11
C MET A 63 -35.69 -4.54 -15.08
N ASP A 64 -36.27 -4.17 -16.20
CA ASP A 64 -37.12 -2.99 -16.31
C ASP A 64 -38.22 -3.13 -15.24
N PRO A 65 -38.36 -2.20 -14.26
CA PRO A 65 -39.31 -2.35 -13.16
C PRO A 65 -40.78 -2.41 -13.63
N ASN A 66 -41.03 -2.12 -14.91
CA ASN A 66 -42.32 -2.22 -15.56
C ASN A 66 -42.60 -3.57 -16.26
N LEU A 67 -41.64 -4.50 -16.32
CA LEU A 67 -41.84 -5.87 -16.84
C LEU A 67 -42.33 -6.85 -15.75
N ILE A 68 -42.77 -6.35 -14.60
CA ILE A 68 -43.50 -7.16 -13.63
C ILE A 68 -44.87 -7.44 -14.25
N GLN A 69 -45.07 -8.68 -14.71
CA GLN A 69 -46.34 -9.16 -15.24
C GLN A 69 -47.50 -8.69 -14.34
N PRO A 70 -48.60 -8.16 -14.91
CA PRO A 70 -49.72 -7.63 -14.13
C PRO A 70 -50.30 -8.67 -13.15
N ASP A 71 -50.15 -9.95 -13.47
CA ASP A 71 -50.60 -11.08 -12.65
C ASP A 71 -49.83 -11.17 -11.33
N LEU A 72 -48.52 -10.88 -11.31
CA LEU A 72 -47.71 -10.88 -10.09
C LEU A 72 -48.00 -9.66 -9.19
N ARG A 73 -48.40 -8.53 -9.78
CA ARG A 73 -48.81 -7.34 -9.01
C ARG A 73 -50.17 -7.58 -8.34
N LYS A 74 -51.13 -8.14 -9.07
CA LYS A 74 -52.43 -8.57 -8.53
C LYS A 74 -52.26 -9.62 -7.43
N GLU A 75 -51.44 -10.64 -7.63
CA GLU A 75 -51.20 -11.66 -6.61
C GLU A 75 -50.56 -11.07 -5.34
N ARG A 76 -49.66 -10.08 -5.47
CA ARG A 76 -49.09 -9.37 -4.31
C ARG A 76 -50.12 -8.50 -3.61
N GLU A 77 -50.98 -7.81 -4.34
CA GLU A 77 -52.06 -6.99 -3.78
C GLU A 77 -53.10 -7.84 -3.06
N GLU A 78 -53.46 -8.99 -3.63
CA GLU A 78 -54.34 -10.00 -3.01
C GLU A 78 -53.68 -10.61 -1.76
N ARG A 79 -52.39 -10.98 -1.80
CA ARG A 79 -51.65 -11.44 -0.61
C ARG A 79 -51.48 -10.35 0.46
N ARG A 80 -51.48 -9.07 0.08
CA ARG A 80 -51.40 -7.93 1.01
C ARG A 80 -52.76 -7.62 1.65
N GLN A 81 -53.85 -7.96 0.98
CA GLN A 81 -55.22 -7.84 1.48
C GLN A 81 -55.72 -9.11 2.18
N ALA A 82 -55.10 -10.26 1.93
CA ALA A 82 -55.38 -11.50 2.65
C ALA A 82 -55.01 -11.33 4.13
N LYS A 83 -56.02 -11.46 4.99
CA LYS A 83 -55.86 -11.34 6.44
C LYS A 83 -55.01 -12.51 6.94
N LEU A 84 -53.87 -12.20 7.57
CA LEU A 84 -52.94 -13.20 8.08
C LEU A 84 -53.62 -14.00 9.20
N GLU A 85 -53.84 -15.29 8.97
CA GLU A 85 -54.32 -16.25 9.96
C GLU A 85 -53.24 -16.41 11.05
N PRO A 86 -53.52 -16.08 12.32
CA PRO A 86 -52.55 -16.29 13.39
C PRO A 86 -52.40 -17.80 13.62
N HIS A 87 -51.22 -18.33 13.29
CA HIS A 87 -50.81 -19.68 13.65
C HIS A 87 -49.89 -19.63 14.87
N PRO A 88 -50.43 -19.57 16.11
CA PRO A 88 -49.63 -19.43 17.33
C PRO A 88 -48.68 -20.61 17.57
N GLU A 89 -48.96 -21.78 16.98
CA GLU A 89 -48.12 -22.98 17.10
C GLU A 89 -46.84 -22.94 16.25
N LYS A 90 -46.75 -22.04 15.27
CA LYS A 90 -45.57 -21.91 14.37
C LYS A 90 -44.60 -20.81 14.80
N VAL A 91 -44.91 -20.10 15.89
CA VAL A 91 -44.07 -19.04 16.42
C VAL A 91 -43.29 -19.63 17.59
N SER A 92 -41.97 -19.71 17.45
CA SER A 92 -41.09 -20.07 18.57
C SER A 92 -41.28 -19.03 19.68
N THR A 93 -41.96 -19.42 20.75
CA THR A 93 -42.09 -18.61 21.98
C THR A 93 -40.78 -18.55 22.77
N THR A 94 -39.80 -19.38 22.41
CA THR A 94 -38.46 -19.38 22.97
C THR A 94 -37.65 -18.23 22.39
N SER A 95 -37.51 -17.18 23.20
CA SER A 95 -36.55 -16.09 22.97
C SER A 95 -35.12 -16.64 23.02
N SER A 96 -34.25 -16.21 22.10
CA SER A 96 -32.83 -16.57 22.06
C SER A 96 -32.01 -15.84 23.12
N LEU A 97 -32.51 -15.77 24.35
CA LEU A 97 -31.75 -15.29 25.50
C LEU A 97 -31.04 -16.49 26.12
N ARG A 98 -29.71 -16.41 26.24
CA ARG A 98 -28.89 -17.39 26.96
C ARG A 98 -29.54 -17.65 28.34
N PRO A 99 -29.88 -18.90 28.69
CA PRO A 99 -30.39 -19.19 30.02
C PRO A 99 -29.32 -18.85 31.04
N LEU A 100 -29.57 -17.81 31.84
CA LEU A 100 -28.71 -17.36 32.93
C LEU A 100 -28.78 -18.29 34.17
N ALA A 101 -29.13 -19.56 33.93
CA ALA A 101 -29.55 -20.51 34.96
C ALA A 101 -28.47 -21.54 35.33
N ASP A 102 -27.24 -21.38 34.83
CA ASP A 102 -26.11 -22.23 35.20
C ASP A 102 -25.10 -21.52 36.13
N MET A 103 -25.50 -20.39 36.73
CA MET A 103 -24.69 -19.71 37.74
C MET A 103 -25.03 -20.28 39.13
N GLY A 104 -24.51 -21.49 39.38
CA GLY A 104 -24.50 -22.09 40.70
C GLY A 104 -23.69 -21.22 41.69
N PRO A 105 -24.10 -21.14 42.97
CA PRO A 105 -23.41 -20.33 43.96
C PRO A 105 -22.19 -21.11 44.47
N GLY A 106 -21.02 -20.81 43.92
CA GLY A 106 -19.75 -21.26 44.48
C GLY A 106 -18.77 -21.73 43.44
N GLU A 107 -17.99 -20.80 42.89
CA GLU A 107 -16.53 -20.90 42.86
C GLU A 107 -15.96 -19.58 42.34
N ALA A 108 -15.32 -18.85 43.24
CA ALA A 108 -14.49 -17.71 42.91
C ALA A 108 -13.20 -18.23 42.25
N SER A 109 -13.22 -18.48 40.93
CA SER A 109 -12.01 -18.71 40.15
C SER A 109 -11.39 -17.36 39.77
N ALA A 110 -10.77 -16.71 40.74
CA ALA A 110 -9.87 -15.59 40.53
C ALA A 110 -8.54 -16.09 39.94
N GLN A 111 -8.52 -16.52 38.67
CA GLN A 111 -7.27 -16.70 37.90
C GLN A 111 -7.41 -16.94 36.37
N ASP A 112 -8.60 -16.98 35.77
CA ASP A 112 -8.75 -17.38 34.34
C ASP A 112 -9.20 -16.27 33.37
N GLY A 113 -9.36 -15.02 33.85
CA GLY A 113 -9.86 -13.90 33.02
C GLY A 113 -8.89 -13.44 31.92
N ASP A 114 -7.58 -13.51 32.15
CA ASP A 114 -6.58 -13.06 31.17
C ASP A 114 -6.38 -14.05 30.02
N ILE A 115 -6.51 -15.35 30.29
CA ILE A 115 -6.35 -16.41 29.29
C ILE A 115 -7.56 -16.41 28.34
N ASP A 116 -8.77 -16.17 28.86
CA ASP A 116 -9.99 -16.15 28.05
C ASP A 116 -10.10 -14.87 27.21
N MET A 117 -9.73 -13.70 27.74
CA MET A 117 -9.67 -12.45 26.95
C MET A 117 -8.62 -12.51 25.84
N MET A 118 -7.43 -13.04 26.12
CA MET A 118 -6.39 -13.17 25.10
C MET A 118 -6.76 -14.21 24.04
N LYS A 119 -7.48 -15.28 24.42
CA LYS A 119 -8.05 -16.25 23.49
C LYS A 119 -9.16 -15.64 22.64
N GLY A 120 -10.00 -14.78 23.21
CA GLY A 120 -10.97 -13.94 22.48
C GLY A 120 -10.29 -13.06 21.44
N LEU A 121 -9.31 -12.25 21.85
CA LEU A 121 -8.51 -11.40 20.95
C LEU A 121 -7.81 -12.19 19.84
N ARG A 122 -7.24 -13.36 20.15
CA ARG A 122 -6.63 -14.24 19.13
C ARG A 122 -7.65 -14.81 18.16
N THR A 123 -8.85 -15.13 18.63
CA THR A 123 -9.96 -15.63 17.81
C THR A 123 -10.51 -14.53 16.92
N ASP A 124 -10.63 -13.31 17.42
CA ASP A 124 -11.03 -12.14 16.66
C ASP A 124 -9.97 -11.80 15.61
N LEU A 125 -8.68 -11.80 15.96
CA LEU A 125 -7.59 -11.62 15.00
C LEU A 125 -7.59 -12.71 13.92
N LYS A 126 -7.89 -13.96 14.28
CA LYS A 126 -8.01 -15.07 13.32
C LYS A 126 -9.20 -14.86 12.39
N THR A 127 -10.35 -14.45 12.94
CA THR A 127 -11.58 -14.15 12.19
C THR A 127 -11.36 -12.99 11.23
N VAL A 128 -10.72 -11.92 11.69
CA VAL A 128 -10.30 -10.77 10.86
C VAL A 128 -9.38 -11.27 9.75
N LYS A 129 -8.33 -12.03 10.06
CA LYS A 129 -7.38 -12.56 9.08
C LYS A 129 -8.06 -13.43 8.01
N GLU A 130 -9.01 -14.27 8.40
CA GLU A 130 -9.78 -15.14 7.52
C GLU A 130 -10.79 -14.33 6.67
N THR A 131 -11.54 -13.42 7.29
CA THR A 131 -12.52 -12.54 6.62
C THR A 131 -11.87 -11.63 5.59
N PHE A 132 -10.69 -11.12 5.89
CA PHE A 132 -9.94 -10.27 4.98
C PHE A 132 -9.25 -11.07 3.86
N ALA A 133 -9.30 -12.41 3.83
CA ALA A 133 -8.57 -13.20 2.82
C ALA A 133 -7.06 -12.89 2.79
N LEU A 134 -6.45 -12.59 3.94
CA LEU A 134 -4.99 -12.36 4.05
C LEU A 134 -4.16 -13.56 3.62
N ARG A 135 -4.78 -14.74 3.50
CA ARG A 135 -4.15 -16.00 3.11
C ARG A 135 -3.87 -16.10 1.61
N ASP A 136 -4.59 -15.32 0.80
CA ASP A 136 -4.48 -15.33 -0.67
C ASP A 136 -3.43 -14.34 -1.20
N VAL A 137 -2.86 -13.51 -0.32
CA VAL A 137 -1.79 -12.57 -0.66
C VAL A 137 -0.45 -13.33 -0.74
N PRO A 138 0.35 -13.16 -1.80
CA PRO A 138 1.70 -13.73 -1.86
C PRO A 138 2.56 -13.24 -0.68
N ARG A 139 3.27 -14.16 0.00
CA ARG A 139 4.00 -13.84 1.24
C ARG A 139 5.10 -12.81 0.99
N GLU A 140 5.72 -12.87 -0.17
CA GLU A 140 6.77 -11.98 -0.62
C GLU A 140 6.28 -10.53 -0.60
N VAL A 141 5.09 -10.29 -1.15
CA VAL A 141 4.45 -8.97 -1.18
C VAL A 141 4.18 -8.45 0.22
N TYR A 142 3.75 -9.32 1.14
CA TYR A 142 3.51 -8.94 2.53
C TYR A 142 4.79 -8.55 3.26
N TYR A 143 5.88 -9.29 3.08
CA TYR A 143 7.17 -8.98 3.73
C TYR A 143 7.75 -7.67 3.19
N PHE A 144 7.78 -7.47 1.87
CA PHE A 144 8.30 -6.22 1.30
C PHE A 144 7.39 -5.02 1.61
N GLY A 145 6.07 -5.21 1.56
CA GLY A 145 5.11 -4.19 1.96
C GLY A 145 5.24 -3.81 3.43
N GLY A 146 5.34 -4.80 4.32
CA GLY A 146 5.52 -4.61 5.76
C GLY A 146 6.87 -3.99 6.11
N ALA A 147 7.96 -4.37 5.42
CA ALA A 147 9.27 -3.78 5.61
C ALA A 147 9.27 -2.28 5.29
N GLY A 148 8.53 -1.85 4.25
CA GLY A 148 8.35 -0.44 3.92
C GLY A 148 7.62 0.37 5.01
N LEU A 149 6.87 -0.27 5.91
CA LEU A 149 6.20 0.39 7.03
C LEU A 149 7.07 0.56 8.26
N VAL A 150 8.18 -0.19 8.39
CA VAL A 150 9.04 -0.17 9.57
C VAL A 150 9.50 1.25 9.94
N PRO A 151 9.99 2.09 9.00
CA PRO A 151 10.36 3.46 9.34
C PRO A 151 9.20 4.27 9.89
N TYR A 152 8.00 4.08 9.36
CA TYR A 152 6.79 4.82 9.74
C TYR A 152 6.29 4.46 11.15
N VAL A 153 6.34 3.16 11.48
CA VAL A 153 6.07 2.68 12.84
C VAL A 153 7.15 3.18 13.79
N THR A 154 8.41 3.15 13.37
CA THR A 154 9.54 3.61 14.19
C THR A 154 9.41 5.09 14.53
N THR A 155 9.16 5.96 13.55
CA THR A 155 9.02 7.40 13.81
C THR A 155 7.81 7.71 14.68
N SER A 156 6.66 7.08 14.42
CA SER A 156 5.43 7.33 15.21
C SER A 156 5.56 6.88 16.67
N VAL A 157 6.13 5.70 16.91
CA VAL A 157 6.40 5.21 18.27
C VAL A 157 7.45 6.08 18.96
N ALA A 158 8.51 6.48 18.25
CA ALA A 158 9.52 7.38 18.80
C ALA A 158 8.91 8.73 19.21
N THR A 159 8.09 9.36 18.36
CA THR A 159 7.41 10.62 18.68
C THR A 159 6.48 10.46 19.89
N MET A 160 5.69 9.39 19.95
CA MET A 160 4.80 9.14 21.09
C MET A 160 5.59 8.90 22.39
N PHE A 161 6.68 8.14 22.32
CA PHE A 161 7.52 7.87 23.47
C PHE A 161 8.20 9.14 23.99
N MET A 162 8.75 9.98 23.10
CA MET A 162 9.34 11.26 23.49
C MET A 162 8.31 12.22 24.08
N ALA A 163 7.11 12.28 23.50
CA ALA A 163 6.02 13.09 24.05
C ALA A 163 5.62 12.63 25.46
N TRP A 164 5.57 11.31 25.68
CA TRP A 164 5.33 10.73 26.99
C TRP A 164 6.45 11.04 27.98
N ASP A 165 7.72 10.95 27.58
CA ASP A 165 8.88 11.25 28.46
C ASP A 165 8.89 12.73 28.88
N ILE A 166 8.60 13.65 27.95
CA ILE A 166 8.46 15.08 28.23
C ILE A 166 7.30 15.35 29.20
N GLN A 167 6.15 14.70 29.00
CA GLN A 167 5.00 14.85 29.90
C GLN A 167 5.28 14.24 31.29
N HIS A 168 5.94 13.09 31.35
CA HIS A 168 6.33 12.45 32.60
C HIS A 168 7.32 13.32 33.39
N ALA A 169 8.30 13.91 32.71
CA ALA A 169 9.26 14.83 33.32
C ALA A 169 8.57 16.06 33.94
N LYS A 170 7.50 16.59 33.33
CA LYS A 170 6.70 17.70 33.89
C LYS A 170 6.02 17.34 35.22
N HIS A 171 5.62 16.08 35.41
CA HIS A 171 4.89 15.64 36.62
C HIS A 171 5.81 15.09 37.72
N THR A 172 6.86 14.34 37.35
CA THR A 172 7.74 13.63 38.30
C THR A 172 9.04 14.38 38.58
N GLY A 173 9.40 15.37 37.75
CA GLY A 173 10.59 16.23 37.92
C GLY A 173 11.89 15.65 37.36
N TYR A 174 11.89 14.45 36.78
CA TYR A 174 13.02 13.85 36.07
C TYR A 174 12.55 13.13 34.81
N ALA A 175 13.40 13.14 33.76
CA ALA A 175 13.16 12.37 32.54
C ALA A 175 13.65 10.93 32.70
N VAL A 176 12.97 9.97 32.05
CA VAL A 176 13.29 8.55 32.16
C VAL A 176 14.48 8.18 31.27
N LEU A 177 14.56 8.76 30.06
CA LEU A 177 15.60 8.39 29.09
C LEU A 177 16.32 9.58 28.43
N PHE A 178 15.64 10.66 28.07
CA PHE A 178 16.28 11.78 27.35
C PHE A 178 15.98 13.14 27.99
N SER A 179 16.97 14.04 27.99
CA SER A 179 16.70 15.43 28.38
C SER A 179 15.72 16.07 27.40
N ARG A 180 14.91 17.02 27.89
CA ARG A 180 13.91 17.72 27.09
C ARG A 180 14.48 18.28 25.78
N GLU A 181 15.66 18.90 25.85
CA GLU A 181 16.38 19.48 24.71
C GLU A 181 16.76 18.43 23.66
N THR A 182 17.17 17.25 24.11
CA THR A 182 17.53 16.13 23.23
C THR A 182 16.28 15.52 22.59
N ALA A 183 15.21 15.34 23.36
CA ALA A 183 13.94 14.80 22.87
C ALA A 183 13.31 15.72 21.81
N GLU A 184 13.31 17.04 22.04
CA GLU A 184 12.83 18.04 21.07
C GLU A 184 13.68 18.01 19.78
N SER A 185 15.00 17.88 19.90
CA SER A 185 15.91 17.79 18.74
C SER A 185 15.67 16.54 17.89
N ILE A 186 15.45 15.39 18.54
CA ILE A 186 15.15 14.12 17.85
C ILE A 186 13.82 14.22 17.10
N ILE A 187 12.79 14.81 17.73
CA ILE A 187 11.49 15.03 17.10
C ILE A 187 11.64 15.93 15.86
N GLN A 188 12.35 17.06 15.96
CA GLN A 188 12.55 17.99 14.84
C GLN A 188 13.22 17.34 13.62
N PHE A 189 14.13 16.39 13.84
CA PHE A 189 14.75 15.63 12.75
C PHE A 189 13.85 14.52 12.20
N GLY A 190 13.06 13.87 13.06
CA GLY A 190 12.16 12.77 12.68
C GLY A 190 10.93 13.23 11.89
N GLU A 191 10.45 14.45 12.13
CA GLU A 191 9.28 15.04 11.46
C GLU A 191 9.40 15.09 9.91
N PRO A 192 10.40 15.77 9.33
CA PRO A 192 10.55 15.82 7.88
C PRO A 192 10.83 14.43 7.29
N LEU A 193 11.47 13.54 8.05
CA LEU A 193 11.71 12.16 7.62
C LEU A 193 10.39 11.40 7.44
N GLN A 194 9.47 11.48 8.40
CA GLN A 194 8.15 10.82 8.31
C GLN A 194 7.34 11.36 7.13
N VAL A 195 7.34 12.68 6.92
CA VAL A 195 6.64 13.31 5.79
C VAL A 195 7.26 12.89 4.46
N ALA A 196 8.59 12.93 4.32
CA ALA A 196 9.26 12.52 3.10
C ALA A 196 8.99 11.04 2.77
N LEU A 197 9.05 10.16 3.76
CA LEU A 197 8.72 8.74 3.61
C LEU A 197 7.26 8.56 3.17
N GLY A 198 6.32 9.27 3.78
CA GLY A 198 4.91 9.24 3.39
C GLY A 198 4.70 9.65 1.93
N ALA A 199 5.38 10.71 1.49
CA ALA A 199 5.31 11.19 0.11
C ALA A 199 5.90 10.20 -0.90
N VAL A 200 7.04 9.57 -0.56
CA VAL A 200 7.67 8.53 -1.37
C VAL A 200 6.75 7.32 -1.49
N ILE A 201 6.24 6.80 -0.37
CA ILE A 201 5.33 5.65 -0.36
C ILE A 201 4.11 5.98 -1.23
N LEU A 202 3.40 7.09 -0.98
CA LEU A 202 2.21 7.49 -1.76
C LEU A 202 2.49 7.65 -3.26
N SER A 203 3.68 8.09 -3.65
CA SER A 203 4.10 8.13 -5.07
C SER A 203 4.24 6.74 -5.68
N PHE A 204 4.89 5.80 -4.97
CA PHE A 204 5.00 4.40 -5.41
C PHE A 204 3.63 3.71 -5.52
N LEU A 205 2.69 4.08 -4.66
CA LEU A 205 1.31 3.59 -4.74
C LEU A 205 0.67 3.90 -6.09
N GLY A 206 0.87 5.11 -6.62
CA GLY A 206 0.42 5.48 -7.95
C GLY A 206 1.12 4.69 -9.05
N ALA A 207 2.42 4.48 -8.93
CA ALA A 207 3.22 3.74 -9.92
C ALA A 207 2.77 2.28 -10.11
N ILE A 208 2.18 1.65 -9.08
CA ILE A 208 1.61 0.29 -9.21
C ILE A 208 0.53 0.24 -10.29
N HIS A 209 -0.29 1.29 -10.43
CA HIS A 209 -1.34 1.34 -11.45
C HIS A 209 -0.77 1.38 -12.86
N TRP A 210 0.35 2.07 -13.06
CA TRP A 210 1.07 2.06 -14.33
C TRP A 210 1.69 0.69 -14.62
N GLY A 211 2.32 0.07 -13.61
CA GLY A 211 2.92 -1.25 -13.75
C GLY A 211 1.89 -2.33 -14.13
N LEU A 212 0.71 -2.28 -13.53
CA LEU A 212 -0.36 -3.21 -13.89
C LEU A 212 -0.96 -2.94 -15.29
N GLU A 213 -0.97 -1.68 -15.75
CA GLU A 213 -1.33 -1.34 -17.14
C GLU A 213 -0.32 -1.87 -18.13
N PHE A 214 0.98 -1.71 -17.85
CA PHE A 214 2.06 -2.26 -18.68
C PHE A 214 1.99 -3.79 -18.77
N ALA A 215 1.55 -4.43 -17.69
CA ALA A 215 1.30 -5.87 -17.66
C ALA A 215 -0.01 -6.29 -18.37
N ASN A 216 -0.80 -5.35 -18.90
CA ASN A 216 -2.14 -5.56 -19.47
C ASN A 216 -3.09 -6.29 -18.51
N TYR A 217 -2.91 -6.14 -17.20
CA TYR A 217 -3.74 -6.81 -16.20
C TYR A 217 -5.12 -6.17 -16.15
N GLY A 218 -6.16 -6.99 -16.39
CA GLY A 218 -7.55 -6.54 -16.40
C GLY A 218 -7.96 -5.77 -17.67
N GLY A 219 -7.16 -5.87 -18.74
CA GLY A 219 -7.36 -5.12 -19.98
C GLY A 219 -6.66 -3.76 -19.99
N THR A 220 -6.76 -3.05 -21.13
CA THR A 220 -6.14 -1.73 -21.32
C THR A 220 -7.14 -0.61 -21.02
N HIS A 221 -6.82 0.24 -20.06
CA HIS A 221 -7.61 1.41 -19.66
C HIS A 221 -6.72 2.65 -19.51
N PRO A 222 -6.09 3.11 -20.61
CA PRO A 222 -4.93 3.99 -20.54
C PRO A 222 -5.22 5.28 -19.78
N TYR A 223 -6.18 6.09 -20.22
CA TYR A 223 -6.40 7.41 -19.61
C TYR A 223 -6.78 7.34 -18.13
N ARG A 224 -7.73 6.48 -17.77
CA ARG A 224 -8.29 6.45 -16.41
C ARG A 224 -7.36 5.82 -15.38
N ARG A 225 -6.53 4.87 -15.81
CA ARG A 225 -5.59 4.19 -14.91
C ARG A 225 -4.30 4.98 -14.74
N TYR A 226 -3.80 5.60 -15.82
CA TYR A 226 -2.65 6.49 -15.73
C TYR A 226 -2.94 7.70 -14.86
N THR A 227 -4.15 8.28 -14.92
CA THR A 227 -4.52 9.42 -14.06
C THR A 227 -4.52 9.06 -12.58
N ILE A 228 -5.02 7.89 -12.18
CA ILE A 228 -4.92 7.42 -10.78
C ILE A 228 -3.45 7.36 -10.35
N GLY A 229 -2.58 6.83 -11.23
CA GLY A 229 -1.15 6.76 -10.96
C GLY A 229 -0.46 8.11 -10.84
N ILE A 230 -0.91 9.14 -11.56
CA ILE A 230 -0.37 10.51 -11.52
C ILE A 230 -0.90 11.29 -10.32
N LEU A 231 -2.18 11.11 -9.98
CA LEU A 231 -2.82 11.83 -8.87
C LEU A 231 -2.10 11.56 -7.54
N ALA A 232 -1.60 10.35 -7.32
CA ALA A 232 -0.91 10.00 -6.08
C ALA A 232 0.37 10.84 -5.84
N PRO A 233 1.38 10.87 -6.73
CA PRO A 233 2.56 11.73 -6.56
C PRO A 233 2.24 13.23 -6.62
N VAL A 234 1.26 13.64 -7.44
CA VAL A 234 0.82 15.06 -7.50
C VAL A 234 0.26 15.53 -6.16
N LEU A 235 -0.46 14.66 -5.43
CA LEU A 235 -0.90 14.95 -4.07
C LEU A 235 0.24 14.79 -3.05
N ALA A 236 1.14 13.84 -3.25
CA ALA A 236 2.20 13.52 -2.30
C ALA A 236 3.29 14.60 -2.22
N TRP A 237 3.81 15.07 -3.35
CA TRP A 237 4.99 15.96 -3.36
C TRP A 237 4.78 17.31 -2.70
N PRO A 238 3.63 18.01 -2.90
CA PRO A 238 3.37 19.27 -2.22
C PRO A 238 3.42 19.15 -0.69
N THR A 239 3.09 17.99 -0.13
CA THR A 239 3.09 17.78 1.34
C THR A 239 4.46 17.97 1.98
N ILE A 240 5.55 17.82 1.21
CA ILE A 240 6.91 18.07 1.70
C ILE A 240 7.14 19.56 2.00
N MET A 241 6.40 20.45 1.33
CA MET A 241 6.48 21.90 1.53
C MET A 241 5.45 22.41 2.55
N LEU A 242 4.53 21.56 3.02
CA LEU A 242 3.52 21.94 4.01
C LEU A 242 4.09 21.88 5.43
N PRO A 243 3.54 22.67 6.37
CA PRO A 243 3.82 22.47 7.79
C PRO A 243 3.43 21.06 8.22
N PHE A 244 4.18 20.50 9.17
CA PHE A 244 4.13 19.08 9.54
C PHE A 244 2.72 18.53 9.79
N ASP A 245 1.88 19.24 10.56
CA ASP A 245 0.54 18.78 10.92
C ASP A 245 -0.37 18.68 9.68
N TYR A 246 -0.32 19.70 8.81
CA TYR A 246 -1.09 19.70 7.57
C TYR A 246 -0.55 18.68 6.57
N ALA A 247 0.77 18.50 6.50
CA ALA A 247 1.39 17.49 5.64
C ALA A 247 0.88 16.09 6.00
N LEU A 248 0.87 15.73 7.28
CA LEU A 248 0.37 14.44 7.75
C LEU A 248 -1.14 14.25 7.48
N LEU A 249 -1.96 15.29 7.69
CA LEU A 249 -3.39 15.23 7.40
C LEU A 249 -3.67 15.02 5.90
N VAL A 250 -2.99 15.76 5.03
CA VAL A 250 -3.13 15.61 3.57
C VAL A 250 -2.64 14.23 3.12
N GLN A 251 -1.52 13.74 3.68
CA GLN A 251 -1.04 12.39 3.38
C GLN A 251 -2.01 11.31 3.86
N PHE A 252 -2.62 11.46 5.04
CA PHE A 252 -3.65 10.54 5.54
C PHE A 252 -4.84 10.46 4.58
N VAL A 253 -5.34 11.62 4.13
CA VAL A 253 -6.40 11.68 3.10
C VAL A 253 -5.91 11.08 1.79
N GLY A 254 -4.66 11.32 1.38
CA GLY A 254 -4.06 10.76 0.18
C GLY A 254 -3.97 9.23 0.19
N PHE A 255 -3.48 8.64 1.29
CA PHE A 255 -3.42 7.19 1.48
C PHE A 255 -4.81 6.55 1.49
N THR A 256 -5.76 7.20 2.16
CA THR A 256 -7.15 6.76 2.23
C THR A 256 -7.83 6.85 0.85
N GLY A 257 -7.65 7.96 0.14
CA GLY A 257 -8.14 8.15 -1.22
C GLY A 257 -7.55 7.14 -2.20
N MET A 258 -6.25 6.85 -2.10
CA MET A 258 -5.61 5.81 -2.90
C MET A 258 -6.13 4.42 -2.57
N TYR A 259 -6.40 4.10 -1.30
CA TYR A 259 -7.07 2.85 -0.94
C TYR A 259 -8.43 2.73 -1.63
N PHE A 260 -9.25 3.78 -1.63
CA PHE A 260 -10.53 3.74 -2.34
C PHE A 260 -10.35 3.58 -3.85
N ALA A 261 -9.36 4.24 -4.45
CA ALA A 261 -9.01 4.02 -5.85
C ALA A 261 -8.59 2.57 -6.13
N ASP A 262 -7.84 1.94 -5.22
CA ASP A 262 -7.40 0.55 -5.32
C ASP A 262 -8.58 -0.45 -5.17
N VAL A 263 -9.51 -0.19 -4.23
CA VAL A 263 -10.77 -0.93 -4.08
C VAL A 263 -11.58 -0.84 -5.38
N GLN A 264 -11.70 0.36 -5.93
CA GLN A 264 -12.46 0.60 -7.12
C GLN A 264 -11.82 -0.06 -8.36
N ALA A 265 -10.50 0.00 -8.49
CA ALA A 265 -9.76 -0.72 -9.52
C ALA A 265 -9.94 -2.25 -9.39
N THR A 266 -9.96 -2.77 -8.16
CA THR A 266 -10.19 -4.20 -7.90
C THR A 266 -11.61 -4.63 -8.28
N THR A 267 -12.63 -3.82 -7.97
CA THR A 267 -14.02 -4.11 -8.31
C THR A 267 -14.31 -4.03 -9.81
N TRP A 268 -13.58 -3.18 -10.55
CA TRP A 268 -13.60 -3.18 -12.02
C TRP A 268 -12.77 -4.31 -12.66
N GLY A 269 -12.08 -5.12 -11.87
CA GLY A 269 -11.23 -6.21 -12.36
C GLY A 269 -9.87 -5.77 -12.89
N TRP A 270 -9.46 -4.52 -12.64
CA TRP A 270 -8.16 -3.97 -13.05
C TRP A 270 -7.03 -4.40 -12.12
N ALA A 271 -7.34 -4.85 -10.91
CA ALA A 271 -6.38 -5.35 -9.94
C ALA A 271 -6.83 -6.70 -9.37
N PRO A 272 -5.90 -7.55 -8.91
CA PRO A 272 -6.26 -8.82 -8.29
C PRO A 272 -7.03 -8.62 -6.98
N ARG A 273 -7.95 -9.54 -6.65
CA ARG A 273 -8.83 -9.42 -5.47
C ARG A 273 -8.07 -9.28 -4.15
N TRP A 274 -6.95 -9.97 -4.00
CA TRP A 274 -6.11 -9.91 -2.81
C TRP A 274 -5.46 -8.53 -2.60
N TYR A 275 -5.33 -7.72 -3.66
CA TYR A 275 -4.67 -6.41 -3.59
C TYR A 275 -5.46 -5.41 -2.73
N MET A 276 -6.79 -5.45 -2.81
CA MET A 276 -7.66 -4.60 -1.99
C MET A 276 -7.41 -4.85 -0.49
N THR A 277 -7.41 -6.12 -0.08
CA THR A 277 -7.15 -6.48 1.31
C THR A 277 -5.76 -6.08 1.75
N TYR A 278 -4.76 -6.46 0.97
CA TYR A 278 -3.37 -6.13 1.25
C TYR A 278 -3.21 -4.62 1.48
N ARG A 279 -3.86 -3.82 0.63
CA ARG A 279 -3.85 -2.38 0.74
C ARG A 279 -4.56 -1.88 1.99
N PHE A 280 -5.72 -2.43 2.34
CA PHE A 280 -6.45 -2.06 3.55
C PHE A 280 -5.55 -2.18 4.79
N VAL A 281 -4.83 -3.31 4.94
CA VAL A 281 -3.95 -3.55 6.09
C VAL A 281 -2.82 -2.51 6.13
N LEU A 282 -2.14 -2.26 5.00
CA LEU A 282 -1.05 -1.28 4.97
C LEU A 282 -1.53 0.13 5.26
N THR A 283 -2.62 0.55 4.61
CA THR A 283 -3.21 1.89 4.80
C THR A 283 -3.70 2.07 6.23
N PHE A 284 -4.26 1.03 6.85
CA PHE A 284 -4.67 1.06 8.24
C PHE A 284 -3.48 1.27 9.18
N VAL A 285 -2.38 0.53 8.98
CA VAL A 285 -1.17 0.68 9.79
C VAL A 285 -0.56 2.07 9.63
N VAL A 286 -0.41 2.55 8.38
CA VAL A 286 0.08 3.91 8.12
C VAL A 286 -0.83 4.95 8.77
N GLY A 287 -2.14 4.82 8.58
CA GLY A 287 -3.13 5.72 9.15
C GLY A 287 -3.08 5.78 10.68
N ALA A 288 -2.96 4.63 11.34
CA ALA A 288 -2.79 4.54 12.79
C ALA A 288 -1.48 5.21 13.25
N CYS A 289 -0.38 5.03 12.51
CA CYS A 289 0.89 5.69 12.79
C CYS A 289 0.77 7.22 12.64
N ILE A 290 0.12 7.72 11.59
CA ILE A 290 -0.11 9.16 11.39
C ILE A 290 -0.89 9.75 12.58
N ILE A 291 -1.99 9.10 12.97
CA ILE A 291 -2.82 9.54 14.09
C ILE A 291 -1.99 9.53 15.39
N THR A 292 -1.21 8.48 15.61
CA THR A 292 -0.32 8.35 16.78
C THR A 292 0.69 9.49 16.83
N THR A 293 1.34 9.81 15.71
CA THR A 293 2.29 10.92 15.62
C THR A 293 1.62 12.26 15.92
N LEU A 294 0.43 12.53 15.36
CA LEU A 294 -0.32 13.77 15.62
C LEU A 294 -0.70 13.90 17.10
N VAL A 295 -1.18 12.82 17.73
CA VAL A 295 -1.51 12.81 19.16
C VAL A 295 -0.26 13.00 20.02
N GLY A 296 0.86 12.38 19.66
CA GLY A 296 2.13 12.56 20.35
C GLY A 296 2.59 14.02 20.29
N ARG A 297 2.58 14.62 19.09
CA ARG A 297 2.93 16.04 18.91
C ARG A 297 2.04 16.99 19.70
N GLY A 298 0.75 16.72 19.80
CA GLY A 298 -0.18 17.57 20.55
C GLY A 298 0.05 17.59 22.07
N LYS A 299 0.89 16.69 22.61
CA LYS A 299 1.18 16.58 24.05
C LYS A 299 2.49 17.24 24.48
N VAL A 300 3.37 17.57 23.53
CA VAL A 300 4.70 18.15 23.82
C VAL A 300 4.57 19.62 24.26
#